data_AF-A0A315XU96-F1
#
_entry.id   AF-A0A315XU96-F1
#
_cell.length_a   1.000
_cell.length_b   1.000
_cell.length_c   1.000
_cell.angle_alpha   90.00
_cell.angle_beta   90.00
_cell.angle_gamma   90.00
#
_symmetry.space_group_name_H-M   'P 1'
#
loop_
_entity.id
_entity.type
_entity.pdbx_description
1 polymer ?
#
loop_
_entity_poly.entity_id
_entity_poly.type
_entity_poly.pdbx_seq_one_letter_code
_entity_poly.pdbx_strand_id
1 'polypeptide(L)'
;MLFFKKKKKDVFLPETEEYIFKFPLYVELYKRGFEDVFDYEPIKLCGKEAYSRILQDINGKNYISECCEAFNMAEIQQYYPKAGIIFDAELKITDEGVALITVKLKKGLSESEKNDIYDFFNGQMSDGWGEDSIPEFEADEDDPDIECFQISFWNYNSE
;
A
#
# COMPACT_ATOMS: atom_id res chain seq x y z
N MET A 1 21.49 -1.32 -55.83
CA MET A 1 21.03 -0.97 -54.47
C MET A 1 20.18 -2.11 -53.94
N LEU A 2 20.64 -2.82 -52.90
CA LEU A 2 19.87 -3.85 -52.22
C LEU A 2 18.95 -3.18 -51.20
N PHE A 3 17.64 -3.18 -51.46
CA PHE A 3 16.63 -2.72 -50.52
C PHE A 3 16.42 -3.80 -49.45
N PHE A 4 17.09 -3.65 -48.31
CA PHE A 4 16.72 -4.41 -47.11
C PHE A 4 15.39 -3.86 -46.59
N LYS A 5 14.29 -4.57 -46.89
CA LYS A 5 13.03 -4.39 -46.15
C LYS A 5 13.30 -4.73 -44.68
N LYS A 6 13.31 -3.71 -43.81
CA LYS A 6 13.21 -3.90 -42.35
C LYS A 6 11.95 -4.73 -42.09
N LYS A 7 12.12 -5.98 -41.65
CA LYS A 7 11.03 -6.73 -41.02
C LYS A 7 10.65 -5.93 -39.78
N LYS A 8 9.43 -5.39 -39.74
CA LYS A 8 8.82 -4.98 -38.48
C LYS A 8 8.79 -6.24 -37.63
N LYS A 9 9.56 -6.28 -36.54
CA LYS A 9 9.28 -7.21 -35.45
C LYS A 9 7.95 -6.74 -34.89
N ASP A 10 6.89 -7.49 -35.15
CA ASP A 10 5.67 -7.34 -34.36
C ASP A 10 6.07 -7.61 -32.92
N VAL A 11 6.08 -6.54 -32.12
CA VAL A 11 6.29 -6.63 -30.68
C VAL A 11 5.07 -7.37 -30.16
N PHE A 12 5.22 -8.67 -29.92
CA PHE A 12 4.17 -9.48 -29.33
C PHE A 12 4.02 -9.03 -27.87
N LEU A 13 3.09 -8.11 -27.63
CA LEU A 13 2.72 -7.73 -26.28
C LEU A 13 1.96 -8.93 -25.68
N PRO A 14 2.40 -9.45 -24.52
CA PRO A 14 1.69 -10.54 -23.86
C PRO A 14 0.26 -10.11 -23.52
N GLU A 15 -0.71 -11.01 -23.67
CA GLU A 15 -2.07 -10.76 -23.19
C GLU A 15 -2.07 -10.60 -21.67
N THR A 16 -2.87 -9.66 -21.18
CA THR A 16 -2.97 -9.32 -19.74
C THR A 16 -4.39 -9.44 -19.22
N GLU A 17 -4.54 -9.59 -17.91
CA GLU A 17 -5.79 -9.55 -17.16
C GLU A 17 -5.59 -8.76 -15.85
N GLU A 18 -6.68 -8.23 -15.29
CA GLU A 18 -6.65 -7.44 -14.05
C GLU A 18 -7.10 -8.29 -12.86
N TYR A 19 -6.38 -8.16 -11.75
CA TYR A 19 -6.73 -8.75 -10.45
C TYR A 19 -6.74 -7.68 -9.38
N ILE A 20 -7.61 -7.86 -8.38
CA ILE A 20 -7.72 -6.96 -7.23
C ILE A 20 -7.39 -7.76 -5.97
N PHE A 21 -6.34 -7.33 -5.28
CA PHE A 21 -6.00 -7.78 -3.94
C PHE A 21 -6.55 -6.80 -2.91
N LYS A 22 -6.96 -7.32 -1.76
CA LYS A 22 -7.63 -6.54 -0.71
C LYS A 22 -6.90 -6.71 0.60
N PHE A 23 -6.53 -5.60 1.22
CA PHE A 23 -5.87 -5.57 2.51
C PHE A 23 -6.67 -4.66 3.45
N PRO A 24 -6.92 -5.07 4.69
CA PRO A 24 -7.52 -4.18 5.68
C PRO A 24 -6.57 -3.02 6.00
N LEU A 25 -7.14 -1.83 6.20
CA LEU A 25 -6.43 -0.67 6.72
C LEU A 25 -6.38 -0.74 8.24
N TYR A 26 -5.21 -0.54 8.83
CA TYR A 26 -5.00 -0.41 10.26
C TYR A 26 -4.47 0.97 10.61
N VAL A 27 -4.85 1.43 11.80
CA VAL A 27 -4.32 2.66 12.39
C VAL A 27 -4.01 2.42 13.84
N GLU A 28 -2.82 2.82 14.27
CA GLU A 28 -2.43 2.84 15.68
C GLU A 28 -2.45 4.27 16.20
N LEU A 29 -3.17 4.51 17.29
CA LEU A 29 -3.28 5.82 17.93
C LEU A 29 -2.38 5.89 19.16
N TYR A 30 -1.52 6.88 19.16
CA TYR A 30 -0.55 7.18 20.20
C TYR A 30 -0.98 8.44 20.93
N LYS A 31 -0.91 8.40 22.26
CA LYS A 31 -1.00 9.60 23.09
C LYS A 31 0.32 10.36 22.98
N ARG A 32 0.26 11.69 22.94
CA ARG A 32 1.46 12.53 23.01
C ARG A 32 2.28 12.19 24.27
N GLY A 33 3.61 12.06 24.14
CA GLY A 33 4.50 11.72 25.24
C GLY A 33 4.49 10.24 25.63
N PHE A 34 3.97 9.35 24.77
CA PHE A 34 4.02 7.91 25.00
C PHE A 34 5.46 7.39 25.06
N GLU A 35 6.42 8.11 24.49
CA GLU A 35 7.84 7.77 24.45
C GLU A 35 8.44 7.63 25.86
N ASP A 36 7.87 8.35 26.84
CA ASP A 36 8.29 8.32 28.26
C ASP A 36 7.48 7.32 29.10
N VAL A 37 6.50 6.62 28.50
CA VAL A 37 5.61 5.68 29.19
C VAL A 37 6.08 4.25 28.94
N PHE A 38 6.65 3.63 29.97
CA PHE A 38 7.01 2.22 29.96
C PHE A 38 5.74 1.36 29.77
N ASP A 39 5.77 0.43 28.81
CA ASP A 39 4.67 -0.46 28.41
C ASP A 39 3.42 0.24 27.85
N TYR A 40 3.58 1.35 27.12
CA TYR A 40 2.45 1.97 26.41
C TYR A 40 1.97 1.09 25.25
N GLU A 41 0.67 0.77 25.25
CA GLU A 41 -0.01 0.14 24.11
C GLU A 41 -0.86 1.16 23.36
N PRO A 42 -0.65 1.35 22.03
CA PRO A 42 -1.48 2.22 21.23
C PRO A 42 -2.90 1.64 21.04
N ILE A 43 -3.87 2.52 20.80
CA ILE A 43 -5.22 2.09 20.43
C ILE A 43 -5.19 1.66 18.97
N LYS A 44 -5.52 0.41 18.70
CA LYS A 44 -5.52 -0.15 17.34
C LYS A 44 -6.92 -0.13 16.75
N LEU A 45 -7.06 0.50 15.58
CA LEU A 45 -8.28 0.56 14.80
C LEU A 45 -8.09 -0.19 13.48
N CYS A 46 -9.18 -0.68 12.90
CA CYS A 46 -9.17 -1.42 11.63
C CYS A 46 -10.36 -1.03 10.73
N GLY A 47 -10.17 -1.16 9.43
CA GLY A 47 -11.23 -1.01 8.45
C GLY A 47 -11.85 0.40 8.48
N LYS A 48 -13.17 0.47 8.37
CA LYS A 48 -13.92 1.72 8.34
C LYS A 48 -13.64 2.64 9.54
N GLU A 49 -13.36 2.06 10.71
CA GLU A 49 -13.05 2.82 11.92
C GLU A 49 -11.68 3.51 11.79
N ALA A 50 -10.66 2.79 11.35
CA ALA A 50 -9.34 3.34 11.04
C ALA A 50 -9.44 4.46 9.99
N TYR A 51 -10.14 4.21 8.89
CA TYR A 51 -10.36 5.20 7.83
C TYR A 51 -11.04 6.46 8.34
N SER A 52 -12.11 6.29 9.12
CA SER A 52 -12.86 7.42 9.70
C SER A 52 -11.99 8.24 10.65
N ARG A 53 -11.13 7.57 11.44
CA ARG A 53 -10.23 8.25 12.38
C ARG A 53 -9.14 9.05 11.67
N ILE A 54 -8.60 8.55 10.56
CA ILE A 54 -7.67 9.32 9.71
C ILE A 54 -8.36 10.57 9.19
N LEU A 55 -9.58 10.45 8.65
CA LEU A 55 -10.31 11.59 8.07
C LEU A 55 -10.77 12.66 9.06
N GLN A 56 -10.75 12.36 10.36
CA GLN A 56 -10.99 13.36 11.41
C GLN A 56 -9.80 14.31 11.58
N ASP A 57 -8.60 13.90 11.13
CA ASP A 57 -7.44 14.76 11.05
C ASP A 57 -7.58 15.76 9.88
N ILE A 58 -7.15 17.01 10.10
CA ILE A 58 -7.22 18.08 9.09
C ILE A 58 -6.46 17.73 7.80
N ASN A 59 -5.39 16.96 7.93
CA ASN A 59 -4.53 16.49 6.84
C ASN A 59 -4.81 15.03 6.46
N GLY A 60 -5.78 14.35 7.08
CA GLY A 60 -6.04 12.93 6.87
C GLY A 60 -6.23 12.52 5.41
N LYS A 61 -6.81 13.40 4.58
CA LYS A 61 -6.94 13.18 3.14
C LYS A 61 -5.59 13.16 2.42
N ASN A 62 -4.66 14.01 2.84
CA ASN A 62 -3.32 14.09 2.26
C ASN A 62 -2.53 12.83 2.59
N TYR A 63 -2.58 12.34 3.84
CA TYR A 63 -1.88 11.11 4.22
C TYR A 63 -2.35 9.88 3.44
N ILE A 64 -3.66 9.75 3.20
CA ILE A 64 -4.19 8.69 2.33
C ILE A 64 -3.64 8.83 0.89
N SER A 65 -3.59 10.06 0.36
CA SER A 65 -3.08 10.33 -0.99
C SER A 65 -1.59 10.00 -1.08
N GLU A 66 -0.78 10.50 -0.14
CA GLU A 66 0.67 10.29 -0.08
C GLU A 66 1.01 8.81 0.02
N CYS A 67 0.30 8.05 0.85
CA CYS A 67 0.49 6.60 0.94
C CYS A 67 0.19 5.88 -0.38
N CYS A 68 -0.89 6.27 -1.08
CA CYS A 68 -1.21 5.69 -2.39
C CYS A 68 -0.18 6.10 -3.45
N GLU A 69 0.23 7.37 -3.46
CA GLU A 69 1.22 7.91 -4.40
C GLU A 69 2.59 7.26 -4.22
N ALA A 70 3.06 7.10 -2.97
CA ALA A 70 4.31 6.45 -2.65
C ALA A 70 4.33 5.00 -3.17
N PHE A 71 3.25 4.23 -2.94
CA PHE A 71 3.14 2.88 -3.47
C PHE A 71 3.14 2.86 -5.00
N ASN A 72 2.37 3.75 -5.64
CA ASN A 72 2.24 3.80 -7.10
C ASN A 72 3.55 4.25 -7.78
N MET A 73 4.39 5.02 -7.08
CA MET A 73 5.72 5.44 -7.56
C MET A 73 6.81 4.39 -7.32
N ALA A 74 6.59 3.41 -6.45
CA ALA A 74 7.60 2.43 -6.04
C ALA A 74 8.01 1.43 -7.13
N GLU A 75 7.27 1.39 -8.25
CA GLU A 75 7.43 0.38 -9.32
C GLU A 75 7.51 -1.05 -8.75
N ILE A 76 6.61 -1.37 -7.81
CA ILE A 76 6.70 -2.57 -6.96
C ILE A 76 6.77 -3.89 -7.75
N GLN A 77 6.25 -3.90 -8.97
CA GLN A 77 6.38 -4.99 -9.94
C GLN A 77 7.82 -5.41 -10.22
N GLN A 78 8.81 -4.52 -10.05
CA GLN A 78 10.23 -4.81 -10.28
C GLN A 78 10.84 -5.70 -9.19
N TYR A 79 10.25 -5.72 -7.99
CA TYR A 79 10.71 -6.56 -6.88
C TYR A 79 10.19 -8.00 -6.99
N TYR A 80 9.25 -8.26 -7.90
CA TYR A 80 8.74 -9.61 -8.10
C TYR A 80 9.75 -10.48 -8.90
N PRO A 81 10.16 -11.66 -8.40
CA PRO A 81 11.27 -12.43 -8.99
C PRO A 81 11.08 -12.88 -10.44
N LYS A 82 9.84 -12.96 -10.93
CA LYS A 82 9.51 -13.48 -12.26
C LYS A 82 9.18 -12.33 -13.21
N ALA A 83 10.20 -11.90 -13.96
CA ALA A 83 10.06 -10.86 -14.98
C ALA A 83 8.91 -11.17 -15.96
N GLY A 84 8.09 -10.15 -16.25
CA GLY A 84 7.01 -10.25 -17.25
C GLY A 84 5.74 -10.97 -16.78
N ILE A 85 5.55 -11.12 -15.47
CA ILE A 85 4.28 -11.59 -14.87
C ILE A 85 3.43 -10.40 -14.42
N ILE A 86 4.00 -9.48 -13.66
CA ILE A 86 3.35 -8.24 -13.23
C ILE A 86 3.78 -7.13 -14.17
N PHE A 87 2.82 -6.41 -14.73
CA PHE A 87 3.05 -5.29 -15.66
C PHE A 87 2.82 -3.93 -15.01
N ASP A 88 1.89 -3.88 -14.05
CA ASP A 88 1.45 -2.66 -13.41
C ASP A 88 0.77 -3.00 -12.09
N ALA A 89 0.85 -2.09 -11.11
CA ALA A 89 0.20 -2.22 -9.81
C ALA A 89 -0.15 -0.84 -9.27
N GLU A 90 -1.41 -0.66 -8.87
CA GLU A 90 -1.91 0.59 -8.29
C GLU A 90 -2.63 0.31 -6.97
N LEU A 91 -2.38 1.15 -5.96
CA LEU A 91 -3.04 1.13 -4.66
C LEU A 91 -4.12 2.21 -4.59
N LYS A 92 -5.25 1.85 -3.99
CA LYS A 92 -6.32 2.76 -3.58
C LYS A 92 -6.88 2.36 -2.23
N ILE A 93 -7.03 3.31 -1.31
CA ILE A 93 -7.74 3.09 -0.04
C ILE A 93 -9.20 3.53 -0.18
N THR A 94 -10.15 2.66 0.17
CA THR A 94 -11.59 2.95 0.14
C THR A 94 -12.10 3.51 1.46
N ASP A 95 -13.30 4.09 1.42
CA ASP A 95 -14.04 4.58 2.60
C ASP A 95 -14.49 3.49 3.57
N GLU A 96 -14.46 2.23 3.13
CA GLU A 96 -14.64 1.06 3.97
C GLU A 96 -13.35 0.65 4.72
N GLY A 97 -12.26 1.41 4.56
CA GLY A 97 -10.95 1.13 5.14
C GLY A 97 -10.32 -0.13 4.59
N VAL A 98 -10.38 -0.29 3.27
CA VAL A 98 -9.73 -1.37 2.55
C VAL A 98 -8.75 -0.79 1.53
N ALA A 99 -7.50 -1.22 1.60
CA ALA A 99 -6.52 -1.05 0.56
C ALA A 99 -6.80 -2.04 -0.57
N LEU A 100 -7.08 -1.51 -1.76
CA LEU A 100 -7.27 -2.25 -2.99
C LEU A 100 -6.01 -2.10 -3.84
N ILE A 101 -5.29 -3.19 -4.08
CA ILE A 101 -4.19 -3.22 -5.04
C ILE A 101 -4.74 -3.81 -6.33
N THR A 102 -4.86 -2.99 -7.37
CA THR A 102 -5.24 -3.43 -8.71
C THR A 102 -3.96 -3.74 -9.48
N VAL A 103 -3.85 -4.96 -9.99
CA VAL A 103 -2.63 -5.47 -10.61
C VAL A 103 -2.93 -5.96 -11.99
N LYS A 104 -2.13 -5.49 -12.96
CA LYS A 104 -2.17 -5.99 -14.32
C LYS A 104 -1.20 -7.15 -14.47
N LEU A 105 -1.75 -8.35 -14.64
CA LEU A 105 -1.02 -9.60 -14.69
C LEU A 105 -0.99 -10.19 -16.09
N LYS A 106 -0.03 -11.08 -16.34
CA LYS A 106 -0.02 -11.96 -17.51
C LYS A 106 -1.28 -12.84 -17.48
N LYS A 107 -1.91 -13.03 -18.63
CA LYS A 107 -3.10 -13.87 -18.73
C LYS A 107 -2.79 -15.36 -18.61
N GLY A 108 -3.68 -16.09 -17.94
CA GLY A 108 -3.65 -17.55 -17.87
C GLY A 108 -2.71 -18.11 -16.80
N LEU A 109 -2.46 -17.34 -15.74
CA LEU A 109 -1.73 -17.80 -14.57
C LEU A 109 -2.50 -18.91 -13.85
N SER A 110 -1.75 -19.88 -13.33
CA SER A 110 -2.28 -20.91 -12.44
C SER A 110 -2.66 -20.32 -11.07
N GLU A 111 -3.52 -21.01 -10.32
CA GLU A 111 -3.88 -20.59 -8.95
C GLU A 111 -2.66 -20.52 -8.03
N SER A 112 -1.67 -21.41 -8.22
CA SER A 112 -0.42 -21.34 -7.45
C SER A 112 0.38 -20.07 -7.75
N GLU A 113 0.39 -19.59 -8.99
CA GLU A 113 1.06 -18.33 -9.34
C GLU A 113 0.28 -17.13 -8.80
N LYS A 114 -1.05 -17.17 -8.79
CA LYS A 114 -1.86 -16.10 -8.19
C LYS A 114 -1.65 -16.02 -6.67
N ASN A 115 -1.54 -17.16 -6.00
CA ASN A 115 -1.22 -17.20 -4.57
C ASN A 115 0.19 -16.66 -4.29
N ASP A 116 1.19 -17.04 -5.09
CA ASP A 116 2.56 -16.52 -4.99
C ASP A 116 2.60 -14.98 -5.17
N ILE A 117 1.77 -14.45 -6.07
CA ILE A 117 1.62 -12.99 -6.25
C ILE A 117 0.89 -12.36 -5.06
N TYR A 118 -0.15 -13.00 -4.53
CA TYR A 118 -0.81 -12.53 -3.31
C TYR A 118 0.17 -12.47 -2.14
N ASP A 119 0.96 -13.52 -1.93
CA ASP A 119 1.96 -13.59 -0.86
C ASP A 119 3.03 -12.52 -1.02
N PHE A 120 3.43 -12.23 -2.27
CA PHE A 120 4.31 -11.10 -2.58
C PHE A 120 3.69 -9.77 -2.15
N PHE A 121 2.47 -9.44 -2.59
CA PHE A 121 1.83 -8.18 -2.20
C PHE A 121 1.55 -8.11 -0.71
N ASN A 122 1.17 -9.22 -0.08
CA ASN A 122 1.00 -9.28 1.37
C ASN A 122 2.33 -8.98 2.08
N GLY A 123 3.43 -9.58 1.63
CA GLY A 123 4.77 -9.28 2.14
C GLY A 123 5.17 -7.82 1.94
N GLN A 124 4.83 -7.23 0.80
CA GLN A 124 5.04 -5.79 0.58
C GLN A 124 4.21 -4.97 1.57
N MET A 125 2.89 -5.17 1.66
CA MET A 125 2.04 -4.41 2.59
C MET A 125 2.45 -4.56 4.06
N SER A 126 3.06 -5.69 4.43
CA SER A 126 3.61 -5.94 5.77
C SER A 126 4.98 -5.33 6.04
N ASP A 127 5.69 -4.88 5.01
CA ASP A 127 7.01 -4.23 5.16
C ASP A 127 6.90 -2.76 5.61
N GLY A 128 5.73 -2.34 6.08
CA GLY A 128 5.50 -1.02 6.65
C GLY A 128 5.14 0.07 5.63
N TRP A 129 4.53 -0.29 4.50
CA TRP A 129 3.97 0.74 3.61
C TRP A 129 2.98 1.61 4.38
N GLY A 130 3.14 2.92 4.28
CA GLY A 130 2.33 3.88 5.02
C GLY A 130 2.83 4.23 6.42
N GLU A 131 3.79 3.48 6.99
CA GLU A 131 4.39 3.76 8.30
C GLU A 131 5.25 5.02 8.28
N ASP A 132 5.92 5.29 7.16
CA ASP A 132 6.66 6.55 6.94
C ASP A 132 5.74 7.76 6.69
N SER A 133 4.41 7.55 6.60
CA SER A 133 3.44 8.65 6.52
C SER A 133 3.13 9.26 7.89
N ILE A 134 3.87 8.86 8.94
CA ILE A 134 3.94 9.64 10.18
C ILE A 134 4.40 11.03 9.75
N PRO A 135 3.54 12.07 9.83
CA PRO A 135 3.98 13.41 9.54
C PRO A 135 5.10 13.71 10.52
N GLU A 136 6.24 14.22 10.05
CA GLU A 136 7.08 14.98 10.95
C GLU A 136 6.19 16.05 11.56
N PHE A 137 6.14 16.03 12.88
CA PHE A 137 5.27 16.82 13.73
C PHE A 137 5.31 18.31 13.30
N GLU A 138 4.31 18.78 12.55
CA GLU A 138 4.13 20.22 12.24
C GLU A 138 2.91 20.80 12.97
N ALA A 139 2.59 20.30 14.17
CA ALA A 139 1.65 20.96 15.07
C ALA A 139 2.43 21.89 16.01
N ASP A 140 1.98 23.15 16.15
CA ASP A 140 2.45 24.08 17.19
C ASP A 140 2.59 23.32 18.51
N GLU A 141 3.78 23.34 19.12
CA GLU A 141 4.16 22.54 20.29
C GLU A 141 3.20 22.72 21.51
N ASP A 142 2.29 23.68 21.45
CA ASP A 142 1.45 24.16 22.55
C ASP A 142 0.03 23.55 22.63
N ASP A 143 -0.38 22.61 21.77
CA ASP A 143 -1.68 21.92 21.91
C ASP A 143 -1.54 20.54 22.64
N PRO A 144 -2.01 20.41 23.90
CA PRO A 144 -1.85 19.20 24.69
C PRO A 144 -2.84 18.07 24.37
N ASP A 145 -3.86 18.31 23.53
CA ASP A 145 -4.98 17.36 23.32
C ASP A 145 -4.86 16.52 22.03
N ILE A 146 -3.72 16.56 21.33
CA ILE A 146 -3.55 15.92 20.01
C ILE A 146 -3.08 14.45 20.14
N GLU A 147 -3.84 13.54 19.53
CA GLU A 147 -3.48 12.13 19.33
C GLU A 147 -2.67 11.96 18.04
N CYS A 148 -1.52 11.29 18.12
CA CYS A 148 -0.72 10.90 16.95
C CYS A 148 -1.25 9.60 16.37
N PHE A 149 -1.11 9.37 15.06
CA PHE A 149 -1.50 8.09 14.48
C PHE A 149 -0.54 7.59 13.40
N GLN A 150 -0.41 6.27 13.32
CA GLN A 150 0.39 5.57 12.32
C GLN A 150 -0.54 4.71 11.46
N ILE A 151 -0.42 4.83 10.13
CA ILE A 151 -1.13 3.99 9.18
C ILE A 151 -0.32 2.72 8.94
N SER A 152 -0.98 1.57 8.93
CA SER A 152 -0.39 0.28 8.59
C SER A 152 -1.39 -0.59 7.80
N PHE A 153 -0.88 -1.58 7.08
CA PHE A 153 -1.69 -2.54 6.32
C PHE A 153 -1.47 -3.98 6.75
N TRP A 154 -0.70 -4.21 7.81
CA TRP A 154 -0.50 -5.52 8.39
C TRP A 154 -1.05 -5.58 9.81
N ASN A 155 -1.54 -6.76 10.16
CA ASN A 155 -2.05 -7.01 11.49
C ASN A 155 -0.88 -7.30 12.43
N TYR A 156 -0.60 -6.42 13.39
CA TYR A 156 0.39 -6.65 14.44
C TYR A 156 0.13 -7.92 15.28
N ASN A 157 -1.09 -8.46 15.28
CA ASN A 157 -1.49 -9.62 16.09
C ASN A 157 -1.46 -10.97 15.36
N SER A 158 -0.75 -11.11 14.24
CA SER A 158 -0.53 -12.44 13.64
C SER A 158 0.66 -13.15 14.29
N GLU A 159 0.49 -13.54 15.56
CA GLU A 159 1.20 -14.70 16.14
C GLU A 159 0.37 -15.98 15.97
#